data_AF-A0AAE9D336-F1
#
_entry.id   AF-A0AAE9D336-F1
#
_cell.length_a   1.000
_cell.length_b   1.000
_cell.length_c   1.000
_cell.angle_alpha   90.00
_cell.angle_beta   90.00
_cell.angle_gamma   90.00
#
_symmetry.space_group_name_H-M   'P 1'
#
loop_
_entity.id
_entity.type
_entity.pdbx_description
1 polymer ?
#
loop_
_entity_poly.entity_id
_entity_poly.type
_entity_poly.pdbx_seq_one_letter_code
_entity_poly.pdbx_strand_id
1 'polypeptide(L)'
;MKISNELNLLLQCSSLFFAILFNSILIYLIITKSPKKMGNYKALMIYFSTFSMLFAVIDMIVRPFIHSHGNCFFMIMSTKDWPFSEDSAQIAISVLCGCGGVTPFLIAIHFIYRFFALERKGRLRYFSGKYLIFWFIIPVLGGVNWFHLSWFYYRRNEKTTEYIRQTVLDNFGLHMNETVYSAAFFYPPDGQGIPQLDWSIFISYIILSISMALPFSIMIIAGVMSHSKIKKLLEHGECDYTKRLQLQLYKALVVQKNRENGRKTKVGSKKPKFRKTLEEALLLYFQKGARKSQFSYGSVEFADFEKNVQSITCVRVTSKQQSTSSSAHRHRLRQKWTKREAPMPFQPTFLPVFLFFLPLGALFTAPLFHVDIGSWSYVTTYLYALYPAVDPLPIMFIVQEYRLAFYELFDCFRCTVPAAKVEDNSTMYRDSEAV
;
A
#
# COMPACT_ATOMS: atom_id res chain seq x y z
N MET A 1 -11.10 -33.24 5.81
CA MET A 1 -12.13 -32.19 5.81
C MET A 1 -12.73 -32.19 4.41
N LYS A 2 -13.91 -32.79 4.21
CA LYS A 2 -14.59 -32.70 2.90
C LYS A 2 -15.16 -31.28 2.80
N ILE A 3 -14.78 -30.53 1.78
CA ILE A 3 -15.44 -29.23 1.54
C ILE A 3 -16.81 -29.53 0.95
N SER A 4 -17.86 -28.98 1.56
CA SER A 4 -19.16 -28.97 0.91
C SER A 4 -19.13 -27.94 -0.22
N ASN A 5 -19.55 -28.35 -1.43
CA ASN A 5 -19.67 -27.45 -2.58
C ASN A 5 -20.51 -26.20 -2.24
N GLU A 6 -21.49 -26.33 -1.34
CA GLU A 6 -22.28 -25.23 -0.79
C GLU A 6 -21.45 -24.15 -0.08
N LEU A 7 -20.45 -24.54 0.72
CA LEU A 7 -19.60 -23.57 1.43
C LEU A 7 -18.72 -22.79 0.45
N ASN A 8 -18.17 -23.49 -0.56
CA ASN A 8 -17.36 -22.86 -1.59
C ASN A 8 -18.20 -21.87 -2.43
N LEU A 9 -19.42 -22.26 -2.81
CA LEU A 9 -20.37 -21.40 -3.51
C LEU A 9 -20.73 -20.16 -2.67
N LEU A 10 -21.08 -20.35 -1.40
CA LEU A 10 -21.39 -19.24 -0.49
C LEU A 10 -20.22 -18.26 -0.38
N LEU A 11 -18.99 -18.78 -0.28
CA LEU A 11 -17.78 -17.97 -0.19
C LEU A 11 -17.55 -17.15 -1.46
N GLN A 12 -17.65 -17.76 -2.64
CA GLN A 12 -17.47 -17.08 -3.92
C GLN A 12 -18.56 -16.04 -4.17
N CYS A 13 -19.82 -16.37 -3.89
CA CYS A 13 -20.95 -15.42 -3.95
C CYS A 13 -20.70 -14.21 -3.03
N SER A 14 -20.29 -14.47 -1.78
CA SER A 14 -20.00 -13.42 -0.81
C SER A 14 -18.82 -12.56 -1.27
N SER A 15 -17.75 -13.19 -1.76
CA SER A 15 -16.58 -12.48 -2.27
C SER A 15 -16.93 -11.61 -3.47
N LEU A 16 -17.66 -12.14 -4.45
CA LEU A 16 -18.12 -11.36 -5.61
C LEU A 16 -18.94 -10.16 -5.18
N PHE A 17 -19.91 -10.36 -4.28
CA PHE A 17 -20.75 -9.28 -3.76
C PHE A 17 -19.91 -8.17 -3.13
N PHE A 18 -19.00 -8.52 -2.20
CA PHE A 18 -18.15 -7.54 -1.52
C PHE A 18 -17.12 -6.91 -2.45
N ALA A 19 -16.56 -7.67 -3.39
CA ALA A 19 -15.61 -7.16 -4.38
C ALA A 19 -16.25 -6.10 -5.25
N ILE A 20 -17.45 -6.35 -5.80
CA ILE A 20 -18.20 -5.36 -6.58
C ILE A 20 -18.57 -4.17 -5.71
N LEU A 21 -19.12 -4.40 -4.51
CA LEU A 21 -19.56 -3.33 -3.61
C LEU A 21 -18.41 -2.40 -3.22
N PHE A 22 -17.33 -2.94 -2.65
CA PHE A 22 -16.23 -2.13 -2.12
C PHE A 22 -15.39 -1.49 -3.21
N ASN A 23 -15.14 -2.16 -4.34
CA ASN A 23 -14.45 -1.53 -5.45
C ASN A 23 -15.31 -0.45 -6.13
N SER A 24 -16.64 -0.62 -6.22
CA SER A 24 -17.54 0.43 -6.72
C SER A 24 -17.54 1.66 -5.81
N ILE A 25 -17.61 1.47 -4.49
CA ILE A 25 -17.49 2.55 -3.51
C ILE A 25 -16.11 3.23 -3.65
N LEU A 26 -15.04 2.46 -3.77
CA LEU A 26 -13.70 3.02 -3.94
C LEU A 26 -13.59 3.85 -5.22
N ILE A 27 -14.10 3.36 -6.36
CA ILE A 27 -14.13 4.11 -7.62
C ILE A 27 -14.93 5.41 -7.46
N TYR A 28 -16.10 5.36 -6.83
CA TYR A 28 -16.90 6.55 -6.53
C TYR A 28 -16.11 7.57 -5.71
N LEU A 29 -15.42 7.14 -4.65
CA LEU A 29 -14.56 7.99 -3.81
C LEU A 29 -13.38 8.56 -4.60
N ILE A 30 -12.75 7.76 -5.47
CA ILE A 30 -11.66 8.22 -6.32
C ILE A 30 -12.13 9.32 -7.28
N ILE A 31 -13.32 9.19 -7.87
CA ILE A 31 -13.84 10.18 -8.80
C ILE A 31 -14.23 11.47 -8.07
N THR A 32 -14.93 11.37 -6.94
CA THR A 32 -15.58 12.51 -6.29
C THR A 32 -14.73 13.22 -5.23
N LYS A 33 -13.90 12.49 -4.48
CA LYS A 33 -13.22 13.01 -3.27
C LYS A 33 -11.70 13.07 -3.40
N SER A 34 -11.12 12.59 -4.51
CA SER A 34 -9.66 12.61 -4.70
C SER A 34 -9.07 14.02 -4.74
N PRO A 35 -7.97 14.27 -4.01
CA PRO A 35 -7.23 15.52 -4.10
C PRO A 35 -6.73 15.80 -5.54
N LYS A 36 -6.84 17.06 -6.00
CA LYS A 36 -6.32 17.48 -7.33
C LYS A 36 -4.84 17.13 -7.54
N LYS A 37 -4.04 17.12 -6.47
CA LYS A 37 -2.61 16.75 -6.47
C LYS A 37 -2.32 15.30 -6.89
N MET A 38 -3.31 14.40 -6.82
CA MET A 38 -3.11 13.00 -7.24
C MET A 38 -3.01 12.84 -8.75
N GLY A 39 -3.52 13.78 -9.55
CA GLY A 39 -3.38 13.77 -11.01
C GLY A 39 -3.80 12.43 -11.63
N ASN A 40 -2.91 11.87 -12.45
CA ASN A 40 -3.14 10.62 -13.19
C ASN A 40 -3.07 9.36 -12.33
N TYR A 41 -2.67 9.45 -11.06
CA TYR A 41 -2.71 8.29 -10.16
C TYR A 41 -4.13 7.73 -10.02
N LYS A 42 -5.13 8.60 -10.14
CA LYS A 42 -6.54 8.21 -10.11
C LYS A 42 -6.87 7.18 -11.19
N ALA A 43 -6.30 7.33 -12.39
CA ALA A 43 -6.51 6.39 -13.48
C ALA A 43 -5.93 5.00 -13.15
N LEU A 44 -4.76 4.94 -12.51
CA LEU A 44 -4.18 3.68 -12.04
C LEU A 44 -5.02 3.02 -10.94
N MET A 45 -5.51 3.80 -9.97
CA MET A 45 -6.39 3.26 -8.91
C MET A 45 -7.72 2.76 -9.46
N ILE A 46 -8.33 3.48 -10.42
CA ILE A 46 -9.55 3.03 -11.08
C ILE A 46 -9.29 1.75 -11.88
N TYR A 47 -8.16 1.66 -12.59
CA TYR A 47 -7.78 0.46 -13.31
C TYR A 47 -7.60 -0.75 -12.38
N PHE A 48 -6.91 -0.57 -11.25
CA PHE A 48 -6.77 -1.60 -10.22
C PHE A 48 -8.14 -2.09 -9.74
N SER A 49 -9.02 -1.18 -9.31
CA SER A 49 -10.35 -1.55 -8.83
C SER A 49 -11.25 -2.18 -9.89
N THR A 50 -11.16 -1.73 -11.14
CA THR A 50 -11.92 -2.32 -12.26
C THR A 50 -11.45 -3.74 -12.55
N PHE A 51 -10.14 -3.95 -12.53
CA PHE A 51 -9.55 -5.28 -12.71
C PHE A 51 -9.92 -6.23 -11.56
N SER A 52 -9.91 -5.77 -10.30
CA SER A 52 -10.32 -6.59 -9.15
C SER A 52 -11.78 -7.04 -9.26
N MET A 53 -12.69 -6.19 -9.75
CA MET A 53 -14.08 -6.59 -10.04
C MET A 53 -14.15 -7.63 -11.17
N LEU A 54 -13.40 -7.43 -12.26
CA LEU A 54 -13.34 -8.39 -13.37
C LEU A 54 -12.82 -9.75 -12.90
N PHE A 55 -11.76 -9.76 -12.09
CA PHE A 55 -11.22 -10.97 -11.48
C PHE A 55 -12.29 -11.70 -10.65
N ALA A 56 -13.04 -10.98 -9.80
CA ALA A 56 -14.08 -11.60 -8.97
C ALA A 56 -15.20 -12.22 -9.82
N VAL A 57 -15.57 -11.59 -10.94
CA VAL A 57 -16.56 -12.15 -11.88
C VAL A 57 -16.05 -13.44 -12.51
N ILE A 58 -14.80 -13.45 -12.99
CA ILE A 58 -14.20 -14.64 -13.60
C ILE A 58 -14.02 -15.76 -12.57
N ASP A 59 -13.59 -15.43 -11.35
CA ASP A 59 -13.48 -16.38 -10.23
C ASP A 59 -14.84 -17.04 -9.92
N MET A 60 -15.92 -16.26 -9.89
CA MET A 60 -17.28 -16.78 -9.69
C MET A 60 -17.78 -17.63 -10.87
N ILE A 61 -17.35 -17.36 -12.10
CA ILE A 61 -17.71 -18.18 -13.26
C ILE A 61 -17.02 -19.55 -13.20
N VAL A 62 -15.73 -19.56 -12.86
CA VAL A 62 -14.88 -20.77 -12.85
C VAL A 62 -15.09 -21.60 -11.59
N ARG A 63 -15.31 -20.94 -10.45
CA ARG A 63 -15.47 -21.56 -9.14
C ARG A 63 -14.35 -22.55 -8.79
N PRO A 64 -13.09 -22.07 -8.76
CA PRO A 64 -11.95 -22.96 -8.67
C PRO A 64 -11.79 -23.58 -7.28
N PHE A 65 -11.18 -24.77 -7.25
CA PHE A 65 -10.50 -25.29 -6.06
C PHE A 65 -9.01 -25.42 -6.32
N ILE A 66 -8.18 -24.93 -5.40
CA ILE A 66 -6.73 -25.05 -5.47
C ILE A 66 -6.29 -26.11 -4.47
N HIS A 67 -5.61 -27.14 -4.96
CA HIS A 67 -5.12 -28.23 -4.12
C HIS A 67 -3.68 -28.59 -4.48
N SER A 68 -3.01 -29.21 -3.51
CA SER A 68 -1.68 -29.78 -3.65
C SER A 68 -1.75 -31.19 -3.14
N HIS A 69 -1.20 -32.13 -3.89
CA HIS A 69 -1.14 -33.53 -3.53
C HIS A 69 0.14 -34.16 -4.05
N GLY A 70 0.95 -34.70 -3.13
CA GLY A 70 2.27 -35.25 -3.44
C GLY A 70 3.11 -34.29 -4.29
N ASN A 71 3.41 -34.71 -5.52
CA ASN A 71 4.28 -34.00 -6.46
C ASN A 71 3.53 -33.11 -7.46
N CYS A 72 2.25 -32.84 -7.21
CA CYS A 72 1.40 -32.05 -8.09
C CYS A 72 0.66 -30.95 -7.32
N PHE A 73 0.65 -29.73 -7.87
CA PHE A 73 -0.39 -28.75 -7.53
C PHE A 73 -1.35 -28.60 -8.71
N PHE A 74 -2.62 -28.34 -8.39
CA PHE A 74 -3.64 -28.18 -9.40
C PHE A 74 -4.74 -27.22 -8.96
N MET A 75 -5.30 -26.52 -9.94
CA MET A 75 -6.55 -25.80 -9.84
C MET A 75 -7.59 -26.55 -10.66
N ILE A 76 -8.72 -26.92 -10.07
CA ILE A 76 -9.80 -27.65 -10.74
C ILE A 76 -11.06 -26.78 -10.85
N MET A 77 -11.83 -27.03 -11.89
CA MET A 77 -13.14 -26.46 -12.15
C MET A 77 -14.11 -27.60 -12.52
N SER A 78 -15.28 -27.63 -11.88
CA SER A 78 -16.35 -28.56 -12.23
C SER A 78 -17.04 -28.14 -13.53
N THR A 79 -17.28 -29.10 -14.42
CA THR A 79 -18.04 -28.91 -15.66
C THR A 79 -19.47 -29.45 -15.59
N LYS A 80 -19.91 -29.96 -14.43
CA LYS A 80 -21.25 -30.57 -14.26
C LYS A 80 -22.41 -29.66 -14.68
N ASP A 81 -22.35 -28.39 -14.29
CA ASP A 81 -23.36 -27.37 -14.63
C ASP A 81 -22.85 -26.38 -15.69
N TRP A 82 -21.78 -26.73 -16.42
CA TRP A 82 -21.18 -25.87 -17.42
C TRP A 82 -21.95 -26.00 -18.76
N PRO A 83 -22.57 -24.93 -19.27
CA PRO A 83 -23.46 -25.02 -20.42
C PRO A 83 -22.73 -25.08 -21.78
N PHE A 84 -21.40 -24.98 -21.78
CA PHE A 84 -20.57 -24.91 -22.99
C PHE A 84 -19.62 -26.12 -23.10
N SER A 85 -18.73 -26.13 -24.10
CA SER A 85 -17.80 -27.24 -24.33
C SER A 85 -16.70 -27.34 -23.25
N GLU A 86 -16.09 -28.51 -23.09
CA GLU A 86 -14.94 -28.69 -22.19
C GLU A 86 -13.76 -27.78 -22.54
N ASP A 87 -13.52 -27.55 -23.84
CA ASP A 87 -12.47 -26.61 -24.28
C ASP A 87 -12.72 -25.19 -23.81
N SER A 88 -13.98 -24.74 -23.80
CA SER A 88 -14.33 -23.43 -23.27
C SER A 88 -14.15 -23.33 -21.75
N ALA A 89 -14.40 -24.42 -21.01
CA ALA A 89 -14.10 -24.49 -19.58
C ALA A 89 -12.58 -24.43 -19.33
N GLN A 90 -11.79 -25.12 -20.16
CA GLN A 90 -10.33 -25.07 -20.11
C GLN A 90 -9.79 -23.66 -20.43
N ILE A 91 -10.43 -22.94 -21.37
CA ILE A 91 -10.10 -21.52 -21.62
C ILE A 91 -10.43 -20.69 -20.37
N ALA A 92 -11.61 -20.88 -19.77
CA ALA A 92 -12.05 -20.11 -18.62
C ALA A 92 -11.09 -20.26 -17.41
N ILE A 93 -10.67 -21.48 -17.08
CA ILE A 93 -9.71 -21.71 -16.00
C ILE A 93 -8.33 -21.12 -16.32
N SER A 94 -7.87 -21.19 -17.58
CA SER A 94 -6.61 -20.56 -18.01
C SER A 94 -6.67 -19.03 -17.98
N VAL A 95 -7.82 -18.43 -18.32
CA VAL A 95 -8.07 -16.98 -18.18
C VAL A 95 -7.96 -16.59 -16.71
N LEU A 96 -8.57 -17.35 -15.79
CA LEU A 96 -8.47 -17.08 -14.36
C LEU A 96 -7.02 -17.14 -13.84
N CYS A 97 -6.24 -18.15 -14.27
CA CYS A 97 -4.80 -18.19 -14.00
C CYS A 97 -4.07 -16.96 -14.54
N GLY A 98 -4.41 -16.53 -15.77
CA GLY A 98 -3.92 -15.29 -16.36
C GLY A 98 -4.23 -14.07 -15.50
N CYS A 99 -5.46 -13.95 -14.98
CA CYS A 99 -5.85 -12.86 -14.10
C CYS A 99 -5.00 -12.79 -12.82
N GLY A 100 -4.59 -13.95 -12.28
CA GLY A 100 -3.64 -14.02 -11.16
C GLY A 100 -2.31 -13.31 -11.42
N GLY A 101 -1.87 -13.24 -12.69
CA GLY A 101 -0.60 -12.63 -13.10
C GLY A 101 -0.64 -11.13 -13.24
N VAL A 102 -1.81 -10.52 -13.38
CA VAL A 102 -1.95 -9.08 -13.57
C VAL A 102 -1.75 -8.34 -12.23
N THR A 103 -2.29 -8.91 -11.15
CA THR A 103 -2.37 -8.28 -9.82
C THR A 103 -1.00 -7.91 -9.22
N PRO A 104 0.03 -8.79 -9.18
CA PRO A 104 1.34 -8.43 -8.61
C PRO A 104 1.98 -7.24 -9.31
N PHE A 105 1.89 -7.18 -10.64
CA PHE A 105 2.44 -6.09 -11.44
C PHE A 105 1.69 -4.79 -11.20
N LEU A 106 0.36 -4.85 -11.12
CA LEU A 106 -0.47 -3.72 -10.72
C LEU A 106 -0.01 -3.14 -9.37
N ILE A 107 0.11 -3.99 -8.35
CA ILE A 107 0.56 -3.57 -7.01
C ILE A 107 1.97 -2.96 -7.09
N ALA A 108 2.91 -3.59 -7.80
CA ALA A 108 4.27 -3.07 -7.98
C ALA A 108 4.29 -1.66 -8.61
N ILE A 109 3.43 -1.40 -9.59
CA ILE A 109 3.29 -0.07 -10.21
C ILE A 109 2.79 0.97 -9.20
N HIS A 110 1.84 0.61 -8.33
CA HIS A 110 1.41 1.51 -7.25
C HIS A 110 2.57 1.84 -6.30
N PHE A 111 3.45 0.90 -6.00
CA PHE A 111 4.66 1.15 -5.20
C PHE A 111 5.66 2.08 -5.91
N ILE A 112 5.92 1.86 -7.20
CA ILE A 112 6.78 2.73 -8.02
C ILE A 112 6.23 4.17 -8.03
N TYR A 113 4.93 4.32 -8.29
CA TYR A 113 4.29 5.63 -8.32
C TYR A 113 4.49 6.37 -6.99
N ARG A 114 4.23 5.67 -5.87
CA ARG A 114 4.36 6.24 -4.52
C ARG A 114 5.79 6.66 -4.23
N PHE A 115 6.77 5.85 -4.62
CA PHE A 115 8.18 6.20 -4.49
C PHE A 115 8.54 7.46 -5.30
N PHE A 116 8.14 7.54 -6.57
CA PHE A 116 8.41 8.72 -7.40
C PHE A 116 7.73 9.99 -6.90
N ALA A 117 6.53 9.88 -6.30
CA ALA A 117 5.86 10.99 -5.66
C ALA A 117 6.66 11.55 -4.47
N LEU A 118 7.33 10.69 -3.69
CA LEU A 118 8.17 11.08 -2.56
C LEU A 118 9.50 11.70 -2.99
N GLU A 119 10.04 11.30 -4.14
CA GLU A 119 11.33 11.79 -4.60
C GLU A 119 11.31 13.29 -4.97
N ARG A 120 10.15 13.83 -5.35
CA ARG A 120 9.93 15.22 -5.77
C ARG A 120 10.88 15.70 -6.90
N LYS A 121 11.42 14.78 -7.72
CA LYS A 121 12.33 15.06 -8.86
C LYS A 121 11.62 15.17 -10.23
N GLY A 122 10.30 15.39 -10.26
CA GLY A 122 9.54 15.49 -11.51
C GLY A 122 9.34 14.18 -12.29
N ARG A 123 9.72 13.02 -11.73
CA ARG A 123 9.56 11.69 -12.37
C ARG A 123 8.11 11.24 -12.53
N LEU A 124 7.15 11.92 -11.89
CA LEU A 124 5.72 11.70 -12.11
C LEU A 124 5.29 11.97 -13.57
N ARG A 125 6.12 12.64 -14.37
CA ARG A 125 5.93 12.76 -15.83
C ARG A 125 5.86 11.42 -16.58
N TYR A 126 6.46 10.35 -16.03
CA TYR A 126 6.34 9.01 -16.62
C TYR A 126 4.96 8.39 -16.41
N PHE A 127 4.15 8.97 -15.52
CA PHE A 127 2.76 8.60 -15.30
C PHE A 127 1.80 9.59 -15.97
N SER A 128 2.25 10.29 -17.03
CA SER A 128 1.42 11.23 -17.79
C SER A 128 1.53 11.09 -19.30
N GLY A 129 0.46 11.49 -19.99
CA GLY A 129 0.35 11.43 -21.45
C GLY A 129 0.57 10.02 -21.99
N LYS A 130 1.32 9.91 -23.08
CA LYS A 130 1.65 8.64 -23.76
C LYS A 130 2.37 7.62 -22.87
N TYR A 131 3.10 8.06 -21.84
CA TYR A 131 3.81 7.13 -20.95
C TYR A 131 2.88 6.33 -20.05
N LEU A 132 1.66 6.84 -19.80
CA LEU A 132 0.66 6.16 -18.97
C LEU A 132 0.22 4.82 -19.60
N ILE A 133 0.20 4.73 -20.93
CA ILE A 133 -0.21 3.52 -21.67
C ILE A 133 0.71 2.34 -21.34
N PHE A 134 2.03 2.56 -21.23
CA PHE A 134 2.96 1.49 -20.87
C PHE A 134 2.65 0.88 -19.51
N TRP A 135 2.22 1.69 -18.54
CA TRP A 135 1.85 1.20 -17.22
C TRP A 135 0.56 0.36 -17.21
N PHE A 136 -0.33 0.56 -18.20
CA PHE A 136 -1.50 -0.31 -18.37
C PHE A 136 -1.16 -1.63 -19.08
N ILE A 137 -0.20 -1.60 -20.01
CA ILE A 137 0.21 -2.79 -20.78
C ILE A 137 1.01 -3.78 -19.91
N ILE A 138 1.92 -3.29 -19.05
CA ILE A 138 2.81 -4.17 -18.26
C ILE A 138 2.04 -5.25 -17.47
N PRO A 139 0.97 -4.93 -16.70
CA PRO A 139 0.20 -5.95 -16.01
C PRO A 139 -0.50 -6.95 -16.94
N VAL A 140 -0.99 -6.49 -18.10
CA VAL A 140 -1.63 -7.36 -19.09
C VAL A 140 -0.62 -8.36 -19.63
N LEU A 141 0.63 -7.95 -19.88
CA LEU A 141 1.70 -8.88 -20.29
C LEU A 141 2.00 -9.93 -19.21
N GLY A 142 1.97 -9.55 -17.94
CA GLY A 142 2.09 -10.49 -16.82
C GLY A 142 0.96 -11.53 -16.83
N GLY A 143 -0.27 -11.11 -17.11
CA GLY A 143 -1.40 -12.01 -17.24
C GLY A 143 -1.34 -12.91 -18.48
N VAL A 144 -0.92 -12.38 -19.63
CA VAL A 144 -0.71 -13.16 -20.86
C VAL A 144 0.37 -14.22 -20.65
N ASN A 145 1.45 -13.91 -19.95
CA ASN A 145 2.48 -14.89 -19.60
C ASN A 145 1.90 -16.06 -18.80
N TRP A 146 1.12 -15.80 -17.75
CA TRP A 146 0.54 -16.89 -16.96
C TRP A 146 -0.54 -17.66 -17.71
N PHE A 147 -1.37 -16.98 -18.51
CA PHE A 147 -2.31 -17.67 -19.42
C PHE A 147 -1.56 -18.63 -20.35
N HIS A 148 -0.47 -18.18 -20.97
CA HIS A 148 0.35 -19.00 -21.85
C HIS A 148 0.92 -20.23 -21.11
N LEU A 149 1.47 -20.06 -19.91
CA LEU A 149 1.95 -21.18 -19.10
C LEU A 149 0.82 -22.17 -18.77
N SER A 150 -0.34 -21.67 -18.36
CA SER A 150 -1.52 -22.51 -18.07
C SER A 150 -1.98 -23.29 -19.30
N TRP A 151 -2.05 -22.63 -20.46
CA TRP A 151 -2.58 -23.19 -21.69
C TRP A 151 -1.68 -24.27 -22.31
N PHE A 152 -0.36 -24.04 -22.33
CA PHE A 152 0.57 -24.93 -23.03
C PHE A 152 1.21 -25.99 -22.12
N TYR A 153 1.42 -25.70 -20.83
CA TYR A 153 2.15 -26.59 -19.94
C TYR A 153 1.25 -27.24 -18.89
N TYR A 154 0.31 -26.48 -18.32
CA TYR A 154 -0.52 -26.96 -17.21
C TYR A 154 -1.89 -27.49 -17.62
N ARG A 155 -2.15 -27.56 -18.93
CA ARG A 155 -3.41 -28.06 -19.46
C ARG A 155 -3.64 -29.54 -19.10
N ARG A 156 -4.92 -29.91 -18.98
CA ARG A 156 -5.37 -31.29 -18.77
C ARG A 156 -4.68 -32.28 -19.72
N ASN A 157 -4.12 -33.35 -19.15
CA ASN A 157 -3.49 -34.45 -19.87
C ASN A 157 -3.78 -35.79 -19.17
N GLU A 158 -3.59 -36.92 -19.86
CA GLU A 158 -3.96 -38.24 -19.34
C GLU A 158 -3.18 -38.65 -18.08
N LYS A 159 -1.86 -38.45 -18.06
CA LYS A 159 -0.98 -38.83 -16.95
C LYS A 159 -1.35 -38.11 -15.65
N THR A 160 -1.51 -36.79 -15.73
CA THR A 160 -1.90 -35.98 -14.57
C THR A 160 -3.33 -36.30 -14.14
N THR A 161 -4.23 -36.58 -15.10
CA THR A 161 -5.62 -36.95 -14.80
C THR A 161 -5.69 -38.21 -13.96
N GLU A 162 -4.91 -39.24 -14.31
CA GLU A 162 -4.88 -40.48 -13.57
C GLU A 162 -4.27 -40.31 -12.18
N TYR A 163 -3.18 -39.54 -12.07
CA TYR A 163 -2.52 -39.25 -10.79
C TYR A 163 -3.44 -38.56 -9.78
N ILE A 164 -4.25 -37.58 -10.22
CA ILE A 164 -5.11 -36.80 -9.31
C ILE A 164 -6.53 -37.37 -9.18
N ARG A 165 -6.92 -38.38 -9.97
CA ARG A 165 -8.30 -38.91 -10.05
C ARG A 165 -8.88 -39.22 -8.68
N GLN A 166 -8.18 -40.03 -7.90
CA GLN A 166 -8.65 -40.48 -6.59
C GLN A 166 -8.70 -39.30 -5.59
N THR A 167 -7.67 -38.46 -5.60
CA THR A 167 -7.59 -37.27 -4.74
C THR A 167 -8.71 -36.28 -5.04
N VAL A 168 -9.07 -36.08 -6.31
CA VAL A 168 -10.17 -35.20 -6.70
C VAL A 168 -11.52 -35.75 -6.24
N LEU A 169 -11.73 -37.07 -6.40
CA LEU A 169 -12.94 -37.75 -5.96
C LEU A 169 -13.10 -37.70 -4.43
N ASP A 170 -12.04 -38.02 -3.68
CA ASP A 170 -12.12 -38.15 -2.22
C ASP A 170 -12.30 -36.79 -1.52
N ASN A 171 -11.68 -35.74 -2.05
CA ASN A 171 -11.68 -34.41 -1.44
C ASN A 171 -12.83 -33.51 -1.93
N PHE A 172 -13.22 -33.61 -3.21
CA PHE A 172 -14.20 -32.72 -3.83
C PHE A 172 -15.46 -33.44 -4.32
N GLY A 173 -15.47 -34.78 -4.34
CA GLY A 173 -16.62 -35.55 -4.84
C GLY A 173 -16.84 -35.38 -6.35
N LEU A 174 -15.80 -34.99 -7.09
CA LEU A 174 -15.86 -34.76 -8.53
C LEU A 174 -15.21 -35.91 -9.29
N HIS A 175 -15.83 -36.28 -10.42
CA HIS A 175 -15.24 -37.23 -11.36
C HIS A 175 -14.46 -36.48 -12.44
N MET A 176 -13.37 -37.09 -12.93
CA MET A 176 -12.48 -36.44 -13.90
C MET A 176 -13.11 -36.23 -15.29
N ASN A 177 -14.20 -36.94 -15.62
CA ASN A 177 -15.00 -36.68 -16.83
C ASN A 177 -15.84 -35.40 -16.73
N GLU A 178 -16.10 -34.91 -15.52
CA GLU A 178 -16.86 -33.69 -15.23
C GLU A 178 -15.96 -32.59 -14.64
N THR A 179 -14.66 -32.64 -14.96
CA THR A 179 -13.67 -31.71 -14.40
C THR A 179 -12.65 -31.28 -15.46
N VAL A 180 -12.35 -30.00 -15.50
CA VAL A 180 -11.16 -29.45 -16.16
C VAL A 180 -10.20 -28.91 -15.12
N TYR A 181 -8.91 -28.86 -15.45
CA TYR A 181 -7.91 -28.38 -14.50
C TYR A 181 -6.72 -27.68 -15.18
N SER A 182 -6.01 -26.91 -14.37
CA SER A 182 -4.67 -26.41 -14.66
C SER A 182 -3.73 -26.97 -13.58
N ALA A 183 -2.80 -27.84 -13.94
CA ALA A 183 -1.95 -28.57 -13.00
C ALA A 183 -0.48 -28.62 -13.42
N ALA A 184 0.41 -28.53 -12.45
CA ALA A 184 1.83 -28.83 -12.63
C ALA A 184 2.15 -30.12 -11.89
N PHE A 185 2.45 -31.19 -12.64
CA PHE A 185 2.90 -32.45 -12.07
C PHE A 185 4.40 -32.58 -12.33
N PHE A 186 5.21 -32.38 -11.30
CA PHE A 186 6.66 -32.26 -11.47
C PHE A 186 7.34 -33.59 -11.77
N TYR A 187 6.83 -34.69 -11.22
CA TYR A 187 7.47 -36.00 -11.30
C TYR A 187 6.54 -37.09 -11.84
N PRO A 188 6.07 -36.99 -13.11
CA PRO A 188 5.26 -38.04 -13.70
C PRO A 188 6.06 -39.36 -13.83
N PRO A 189 5.41 -40.52 -13.64
CA PRO A 189 6.04 -41.80 -13.88
C PRO A 189 6.40 -41.97 -15.36
N ASP A 190 7.60 -42.51 -15.60
CA ASP A 190 8.05 -42.92 -16.93
C ASP A 190 7.37 -44.24 -17.37
N GLY A 191 7.74 -44.75 -18.56
CA GLY A 191 7.20 -46.02 -19.07
C GLY A 191 7.52 -47.26 -18.22
N GLN A 192 8.42 -47.13 -17.24
CA GLN A 192 8.79 -48.17 -16.27
C GLN A 192 8.17 -47.91 -14.88
N GLY A 193 7.35 -46.86 -14.74
CA GLY A 193 6.71 -46.46 -13.49
C GLY A 193 7.60 -45.65 -12.54
N ILE A 194 8.81 -45.25 -12.96
CA ILE A 194 9.75 -44.51 -12.11
C ILE A 194 9.44 -43.01 -12.23
N PRO A 195 9.20 -42.29 -11.12
CA PRO A 195 8.92 -40.85 -11.15
C PRO A 195 10.17 -40.07 -11.55
N GLN A 196 10.09 -39.31 -12.66
CA GLN A 196 11.20 -38.49 -13.15
C GLN A 196 10.76 -37.03 -13.33
N LEU A 197 11.69 -36.09 -13.14
CA LEU A 197 11.41 -34.67 -13.29
C LEU A 197 11.01 -34.34 -14.73
N ASP A 198 9.80 -33.81 -14.92
CA ASP A 198 9.37 -33.27 -16.20
C ASP A 198 10.01 -31.89 -16.42
N TRP A 199 10.97 -31.84 -17.33
CA TRP A 199 11.70 -30.62 -17.65
C TRP A 199 10.82 -29.51 -18.23
N SER A 200 9.73 -29.83 -18.93
CA SER A 200 8.82 -28.82 -19.47
C SER A 200 8.02 -28.15 -18.35
N ILE A 201 7.53 -28.94 -17.40
CA ILE A 201 6.85 -28.44 -16.20
C ILE A 201 7.82 -27.67 -15.31
N PHE A 202 9.06 -28.16 -15.14
CA PHE A 202 10.07 -27.48 -14.36
C PHE A 202 10.50 -26.13 -14.94
N ILE A 203 10.76 -26.05 -16.24
CA ILE A 203 11.11 -24.79 -16.92
C ILE A 203 9.94 -23.81 -16.86
N SER A 204 8.71 -24.25 -17.12
CA SER A 204 7.53 -23.39 -17.01
C SER A 204 7.33 -22.84 -15.59
N TYR A 205 7.63 -23.66 -14.56
CA TYR A 205 7.65 -23.22 -13.16
C TYR A 205 8.74 -22.19 -12.87
N ILE A 206 9.96 -22.34 -13.42
CA ILE A 206 11.02 -21.33 -13.31
C ILE A 206 10.57 -20.01 -13.93
N ILE A 207 9.94 -20.04 -15.12
CA ILE A 207 9.40 -18.85 -15.78
C ILE A 207 8.34 -18.18 -14.90
N LEU A 208 7.40 -18.96 -14.34
CA LEU A 208 6.39 -18.46 -13.40
C LEU A 208 7.04 -17.82 -12.17
N SER A 209 8.05 -18.47 -11.58
CA SER A 209 8.76 -18.01 -10.39
C SER A 209 9.53 -16.71 -10.63
N ILE A 210 10.24 -16.58 -11.75
CA ILE A 210 10.91 -15.33 -12.14
C ILE A 210 9.90 -14.22 -12.40
N SER A 211 8.81 -14.53 -13.12
CA SER A 211 7.73 -13.60 -13.40
C SER A 211 7.08 -13.07 -12.12
N MET A 212 7.00 -13.88 -11.06
CA MET A 212 6.50 -13.47 -9.74
C MET A 212 7.56 -12.72 -8.92
N ALA A 213 8.81 -13.18 -8.93
CA ALA A 213 9.88 -12.57 -8.16
C ALA A 213 10.14 -11.11 -8.56
N LEU A 214 9.94 -10.77 -9.85
CA LEU A 214 10.14 -9.41 -10.37
C LEU A 214 9.26 -8.36 -9.69
N PRO A 215 7.91 -8.44 -9.70
CA PRO A 215 7.06 -7.47 -9.01
C PRO A 215 7.30 -7.44 -7.49
N PHE A 216 7.53 -8.59 -6.83
CA PHE A 216 7.85 -8.59 -5.39
C PHE A 216 9.15 -7.87 -5.06
N SER A 217 10.19 -8.08 -5.87
CA SER A 217 11.47 -7.39 -5.71
C SER A 217 11.30 -5.87 -5.85
N ILE A 218 10.54 -5.43 -6.86
CA ILE A 218 10.20 -4.02 -7.06
C ILE A 218 9.47 -3.46 -5.83
N MET A 219 8.51 -4.19 -5.29
CA MET A 219 7.72 -3.75 -4.13
C MET A 219 8.58 -3.61 -2.88
N ILE A 220 9.46 -4.57 -2.60
CA ILE A 220 10.39 -4.50 -1.47
C ILE A 220 11.33 -3.32 -1.65
N ILE A 221 11.97 -3.18 -2.81
CA ILE A 221 12.92 -2.09 -3.09
C ILE A 221 12.22 -0.74 -2.99
N ALA A 222 11.12 -0.53 -3.71
CA ALA A 222 10.38 0.73 -3.69
C ALA A 222 9.81 1.04 -2.29
N GLY A 223 9.39 0.03 -1.54
CA GLY A 223 8.93 0.16 -0.16
C GLY A 223 10.04 0.61 0.78
N VAL A 224 11.20 -0.05 0.76
CA VAL A 224 12.38 0.32 1.55
C VAL A 224 12.84 1.73 1.20
N MET A 225 12.98 2.04 -0.09
CA MET A 225 13.37 3.38 -0.55
C MET A 225 12.38 4.46 -0.12
N SER A 226 11.08 4.18 -0.17
CA SER A 226 10.02 5.09 0.30
C SER A 226 10.16 5.33 1.81
N HIS A 227 10.36 4.28 2.60
CA HIS A 227 10.55 4.38 4.04
C HIS A 227 11.81 5.18 4.39
N SER A 228 12.95 4.88 3.76
CA SER A 228 14.19 5.63 3.95
C SER A 228 14.05 7.11 3.62
N LYS A 229 13.27 7.46 2.58
CA LYS A 229 13.03 8.86 2.21
C LYS A 229 12.15 9.58 3.24
N ILE A 230 11.11 8.92 3.73
CA ILE A 230 10.24 9.47 4.78
C ILE A 230 11.02 9.70 6.07
N LYS A 231 11.85 8.74 6.49
CA LYS A 231 12.73 8.89 7.66
C LYS A 231 13.64 10.10 7.53
N LYS A 232 14.31 10.27 6.38
CA LYS A 232 15.13 11.46 6.11
C LYS A 232 14.34 12.77 6.18
N LEU A 233 13.10 12.79 5.69
CA LEU A 233 12.23 13.98 5.76
C LEU A 233 11.84 14.32 7.21
N LEU A 234 11.56 13.32 8.04
CA LEU A 234 11.28 13.50 9.47
C LEU A 234 12.50 14.01 10.23
N GLU A 235 13.68 13.44 9.97
CA GLU A 235 14.95 13.90 10.56
C GLU A 235 15.25 15.38 10.23
N HIS A 236 14.95 15.83 9.01
CA HIS A 236 15.08 17.24 8.64
C HIS A 236 13.96 18.12 9.23
N GLY A 237 12.77 17.57 9.49
CA GLY A 237 11.60 18.28 10.04
C GLY A 237 11.66 18.49 11.55
N GLU A 238 12.21 17.53 12.31
CA GLU A 238 12.37 17.63 13.77
C GLU A 238 13.40 18.67 14.17
N CYS A 239 14.47 18.87 13.39
CA CYS A 239 15.48 19.88 13.69
C CYS A 239 14.91 21.30 13.63
N ASP A 240 13.92 21.57 12.77
CA ASP A 240 13.42 22.94 12.57
C ASP A 240 12.20 23.26 13.46
N TYR A 241 11.35 22.28 13.76
CA TYR A 241 10.23 22.43 14.70
C TYR A 241 10.71 22.46 16.15
N THR A 242 11.52 21.47 16.56
CA THR A 242 12.02 21.34 17.94
C THR A 242 12.96 22.48 18.28
N LYS A 243 13.83 22.91 17.34
CA LYS A 243 14.71 24.08 17.53
C LYS A 243 13.92 25.37 17.67
N ARG A 244 12.84 25.58 16.90
CA ARG A 244 11.98 26.77 17.05
C ARG A 244 11.22 26.78 18.37
N LEU A 245 10.71 25.63 18.81
CA LEU A 245 10.04 25.49 20.10
C LEU A 245 11.00 25.76 21.25
N GLN A 246 12.21 25.18 21.20
CA GLN A 246 13.25 25.45 22.20
C GLN A 246 13.72 26.91 22.17
N LEU A 247 13.83 27.55 20.99
CA LEU A 247 14.17 28.97 20.89
C LEU A 247 13.07 29.89 21.44
N GLN A 248 11.80 29.50 21.27
CA GLN A 248 10.66 30.22 21.82
C GLN A 248 10.61 30.13 23.34
N LEU A 249 10.82 28.93 23.89
CA LEU A 249 10.95 28.72 25.34
C LEU A 249 12.13 29.50 25.91
N TYR A 250 13.28 29.47 25.25
CA TYR A 250 14.45 30.27 25.62
C TYR A 250 14.16 31.78 25.61
N LYS A 251 13.53 32.32 24.55
CA LYS A 251 13.16 33.74 24.48
C LYS A 251 12.16 34.13 25.56
N ALA A 252 11.19 33.26 25.87
CA ALA A 252 10.24 33.49 26.94
C ALA A 252 10.93 33.55 28.31
N LEU A 253 11.86 32.63 28.59
CA LEU A 253 12.67 32.60 29.81
C LEU A 253 13.57 33.83 29.96
N VAL A 254 14.24 34.27 28.88
CA VAL A 254 15.08 35.50 28.91
C VAL A 254 14.23 36.75 29.16
N VAL A 255 13.05 36.84 28.54
CA VAL A 255 12.13 37.96 28.75
C VAL A 255 11.54 37.93 30.17
N GLN A 256 11.15 36.76 30.69
CA GLN A 256 10.69 36.61 32.08
C GLN A 256 11.78 37.05 33.06
N LYS A 257 13.02 36.60 32.87
CA LYS A 257 14.17 36.97 33.71
C LYS A 257 14.50 38.48 33.64
N ASN A 258 14.41 39.08 32.45
CA ASN A 258 14.60 40.53 32.29
C ASN A 258 13.46 41.36 32.88
N ARG A 259 12.22 40.84 32.86
CA ARG A 259 11.05 41.49 33.45
C ARG A 259 11.05 41.39 34.98
N GLU A 260 11.62 40.32 35.54
CA GLU A 260 11.88 40.16 36.97
C GLU A 260 13.03 41.06 37.45
N ASN A 261 14.13 41.14 36.69
CA ASN A 261 15.24 42.06 37.00
C ASN A 261 14.83 43.53 36.85
N GLY A 262 13.98 43.87 35.88
CA GLY A 262 13.42 45.23 35.72
C GLY A 262 12.43 45.62 36.83
N ARG A 263 11.86 44.64 37.55
CA ARG A 263 11.06 44.89 38.77
C ARG A 263 11.91 44.96 40.05
N LYS A 264 13.15 44.46 40.03
CA LYS A 264 14.06 44.47 41.21
C LYS A 264 15.15 45.54 41.15
N THR A 265 15.23 46.37 40.11
CA THR A 265 16.11 47.55 40.09
C THR A 265 15.38 48.83 40.51
N LYS A 266 14.98 48.88 41.77
CA LYS A 266 15.25 50.04 42.63
C LYS A 266 15.92 49.47 43.87
N VAL A 267 17.02 50.10 44.29
CA VAL A 267 17.94 49.71 45.38
C VAL A 267 19.12 48.84 44.92
N GLY A 268 20.31 49.25 45.33
CA GLY A 268 21.58 49.03 44.64
C GLY A 268 22.39 47.80 45.07
N SER A 269 23.60 47.74 44.48
CA SER A 269 24.78 46.97 44.89
C SER A 269 24.94 45.52 44.40
N LYS A 270 26.13 45.29 43.81
CA LYS A 270 26.86 44.05 43.48
C LYS A 270 26.35 43.15 42.33
N LYS A 271 27.13 43.13 41.24
CA LYS A 271 27.07 42.15 40.12
C LYS A 271 27.31 40.72 40.65
N PRO A 272 26.47 39.71 40.30
CA PRO A 272 26.73 38.34 40.70
C PRO A 272 27.68 37.62 39.73
N LYS A 273 28.62 36.89 40.32
CA LYS A 273 29.70 36.06 39.74
C LYS A 273 29.18 34.82 38.95
N PHE A 274 27.86 34.67 38.79
CA PHE A 274 27.20 33.48 38.22
C PHE A 274 27.16 33.45 36.68
N ARG A 275 27.40 34.59 36.01
CA ARG A 275 27.34 34.69 34.54
C ARG A 275 28.49 33.96 33.85
N LYS A 276 29.69 33.94 34.46
CA LYS A 276 30.87 33.24 33.92
C LYS A 276 30.75 31.71 34.03
N THR A 277 30.26 31.20 35.17
CA THR A 277 30.18 29.76 35.43
C THR A 277 29.16 29.03 34.53
N LEU A 278 28.11 29.74 34.07
CA LEU A 278 27.06 29.15 33.23
C LEU A 278 27.38 29.20 31.72
N GLU A 279 28.06 30.26 31.25
CA GLU A 279 28.60 30.30 29.88
C GLU A 279 29.72 29.26 29.71
N GLU A 280 30.56 29.06 30.72
CA GLU A 280 31.58 28.00 30.76
C GLU A 280 30.95 26.60 30.76
N ALA A 281 29.86 26.37 31.50
CA ALA A 281 29.14 25.09 31.50
C ALA A 281 28.44 24.80 30.16
N LEU A 282 27.90 25.83 29.49
CA LEU A 282 27.30 25.70 28.16
C LEU A 282 28.35 25.49 27.07
N LEU A 283 29.49 26.18 27.13
CA LEU A 283 30.63 25.93 26.24
C LEU A 283 31.19 24.51 26.41
N LEU A 284 31.26 24.00 27.66
CA LEU A 284 31.62 22.62 27.95
C LEU A 284 30.59 21.61 27.41
N TYR A 285 29.30 21.93 27.44
CA TYR A 285 28.23 21.08 26.90
C TYR A 285 28.27 21.04 25.37
N PHE A 286 28.46 22.19 24.71
CA PHE A 286 28.62 22.28 23.25
C PHE A 286 29.93 21.67 22.75
N GLN A 287 31.05 21.83 23.49
CA GLN A 287 32.32 21.18 23.16
C GLN A 287 32.30 19.66 23.37
N LYS A 288 31.59 19.14 24.38
CA LYS A 288 31.41 17.68 24.55
C LYS A 288 30.51 17.07 23.48
N GLY A 289 29.53 17.83 22.95
CA GLY A 289 28.70 17.41 21.81
C GLY A 289 29.46 17.33 20.49
N ALA A 290 30.49 18.16 20.29
CA ALA A 290 31.32 18.16 19.08
C ALA A 290 32.42 17.08 19.08
N ARG A 291 32.79 16.52 20.24
CA ARG A 291 33.93 15.59 20.38
C ARG A 291 33.62 14.12 20.07
N LYS A 292 32.42 13.79 19.56
CA LYS A 292 32.02 12.42 19.19
C LYS A 292 32.03 12.11 17.69
N SER A 293 32.56 13.01 16.86
CA SER A 293 32.73 12.75 15.43
C SER A 293 34.00 13.39 14.90
N GLN A 294 35.17 12.78 15.15
CA GLN A 294 36.27 12.72 14.20
C GLN A 294 37.45 11.93 14.77
N PHE A 295 37.72 10.79 14.14
CA PHE A 295 39.01 10.12 14.20
C PHE A 295 39.68 10.33 12.82
N SER A 296 40.93 10.80 12.87
CA SER A 296 42.01 10.76 11.86
C SER A 296 41.84 11.46 10.49
N TYR A 297 42.55 12.58 10.26
CA TYR A 297 43.83 12.61 9.53
C TYR A 297 44.42 14.03 9.46
N GLY A 298 45.75 14.13 9.63
CA GLY A 298 46.67 15.05 8.93
C GLY A 298 46.43 16.56 8.95
N SER A 299 47.29 17.24 9.72
CA SER A 299 47.83 18.60 9.54
C SER A 299 47.77 19.21 8.13
N VAL A 300 47.37 20.49 8.02
CA VAL A 300 48.12 21.65 7.44
C VAL A 300 47.27 22.93 7.67
N GLU A 301 47.89 24.00 8.17
CA GLU A 301 47.33 25.36 8.33
C GLU A 301 46.81 25.91 7.00
N PHE A 302 45.84 26.84 6.98
CA PHE A 302 45.91 28.03 6.11
C PHE A 302 44.76 28.99 6.43
N ALA A 303 45.12 30.09 7.09
CA ALA A 303 44.32 31.28 7.20
C ALA A 303 44.33 32.00 5.84
N ASP A 304 43.30 31.81 4.99
CA ASP A 304 43.02 32.70 3.85
C ASP A 304 41.68 32.41 3.12
N PHE A 305 40.56 32.25 3.86
CA PHE A 305 39.25 32.00 3.21
C PHE A 305 38.06 32.72 3.86
N GLU A 306 38.26 33.90 4.45
CA GLU A 306 37.16 34.70 5.02
C GLU A 306 36.91 36.04 4.34
N LYS A 307 37.52 36.30 3.16
CA LYS A 307 37.34 37.56 2.43
C LYS A 307 36.48 37.52 1.17
N ASN A 308 35.90 36.39 0.76
CA ASN A 308 35.16 36.32 -0.52
C ASN A 308 33.92 35.42 -0.52
N VAL A 309 33.02 35.55 0.47
CA VAL A 309 31.62 35.09 0.30
C VAL A 309 30.62 36.15 0.81
N GLN A 310 30.81 37.40 0.36
CA GLN A 310 29.72 38.35 0.18
C GLN A 310 29.22 38.24 -1.26
N SER A 311 28.37 37.24 -1.57
CA SER A 311 27.50 37.26 -2.78
C SER A 311 26.64 36.00 -2.91
N ILE A 312 25.79 35.66 -1.94
CA ILE A 312 24.56 34.92 -2.27
C ILE A 312 23.38 35.60 -1.58
N THR A 313 22.79 36.49 -2.37
CA THR A 313 21.54 37.20 -2.22
C THR A 313 20.39 36.28 -1.79
N CYS A 314 19.84 36.51 -0.59
CA CYS A 314 18.44 36.19 -0.32
C CYS A 314 17.68 37.51 -0.31
N VAL A 315 16.85 37.68 -1.33
CA VAL A 315 16.05 38.87 -1.62
C VAL A 315 15.24 39.27 -0.38
N ARG A 316 15.56 40.48 0.10
CA ARG A 316 14.87 41.19 1.16
C ARG A 316 13.51 41.64 0.62
N VAL A 317 12.45 40.87 0.87
CA VAL A 317 11.08 41.40 0.74
C VAL A 317 10.84 42.34 1.92
N THR A 318 10.90 43.64 1.63
CA THR A 318 10.47 44.71 2.51
C THR A 318 8.97 44.63 2.73
N SER A 319 8.53 44.51 3.98
CA SER A 319 7.22 45.04 4.37
C SER A 319 7.28 45.55 5.80
N LYS A 320 6.98 46.85 5.91
CA LYS A 320 6.66 47.57 7.13
C LYS A 320 5.46 46.89 7.82
N GLN A 321 5.53 46.82 9.15
CA GLN A 321 4.38 46.96 10.06
C GLN A 321 3.12 46.15 9.69
N GLN A 322 3.03 44.89 10.15
CA GLN A 322 1.72 44.30 10.41
C GLN A 322 1.72 43.33 11.60
N SER A 323 0.68 43.53 12.39
CA SER A 323 0.35 43.03 13.71
C SER A 323 0.42 41.51 13.89
N THR A 324 0.39 41.12 15.16
CA THR A 324 0.43 39.79 15.80
C THR A 324 -0.44 38.66 15.19
N SER A 325 -1.20 38.88 14.10
CA SER A 325 -2.00 37.85 13.41
C SER A 325 -1.17 36.93 12.49
N SER A 326 -0.01 37.41 12.02
CA SER A 326 0.77 36.75 10.97
C SER A 326 1.51 35.48 11.42
N SER A 327 1.92 35.42 12.70
CA SER A 327 2.59 34.24 13.27
C SER A 327 1.61 33.08 13.49
N ALA A 328 0.45 33.36 14.07
CA ALA A 328 -0.61 32.36 14.26
C ALA A 328 -1.17 31.87 12.93
N HIS A 329 -1.31 32.75 11.93
CA HIS A 329 -1.70 32.38 10.58
C HIS A 329 -0.65 31.50 9.88
N ARG A 330 0.65 31.85 9.97
CA ARG A 330 1.74 30.99 9.45
C ARG A 330 1.86 29.66 10.19
N HIS A 331 1.55 29.62 11.48
CA HIS A 331 1.54 28.39 12.28
C HIS A 331 0.34 27.50 11.93
N ARG A 332 -0.85 28.08 11.70
CA ARG A 332 -2.04 27.39 11.18
C ARG A 332 -1.84 26.91 9.75
N LEU A 333 -1.17 27.69 8.91
CA LEU A 333 -0.77 27.28 7.57
C LEU A 333 0.26 26.14 7.65
N ARG A 334 1.29 26.22 8.50
CA ARG A 334 2.26 25.13 8.70
C ARG A 334 1.64 23.86 9.27
N GLN A 335 0.69 23.96 10.21
CA GLN A 335 -0.07 22.80 10.69
C GLN A 335 -1.07 22.27 9.66
N LYS A 336 -1.69 23.13 8.84
CA LYS A 336 -2.46 22.68 7.66
C LYS A 336 -1.56 22.01 6.63
N TRP A 337 -0.34 22.49 6.44
CA TRP A 337 0.66 21.92 5.54
C TRP A 337 1.16 20.57 6.06
N THR A 338 1.58 20.44 7.32
CA THR A 338 1.99 19.15 7.89
C THR A 338 0.86 18.13 7.98
N LYS A 339 -0.39 18.55 8.22
CA LYS A 339 -1.56 17.65 8.09
C LYS A 339 -1.92 17.30 6.63
N ARG A 340 -1.69 18.19 5.66
CA ARG A 340 -1.93 17.94 4.21
C ARG A 340 -0.78 17.21 3.50
N GLU A 341 0.41 17.23 4.09
CA GLU A 341 1.65 16.64 3.58
C GLU A 341 2.13 15.43 4.38
N ALA A 342 1.38 15.02 5.42
CA ALA A 342 1.67 13.76 6.09
C ALA A 342 1.78 12.68 5.01
N PRO A 343 2.93 11.98 4.90
CA PRO A 343 3.06 10.87 3.98
C PRO A 343 1.89 9.92 4.28
N MET A 344 1.11 9.56 3.25
CA MET A 344 0.05 8.56 3.41
C MET A 344 0.59 7.42 4.28
N PRO A 345 -0.12 6.92 5.31
CA PRO A 345 0.43 5.85 6.12
C PRO A 345 0.71 4.63 5.22
N PHE A 346 1.98 4.44 4.86
CA PHE A 346 2.44 3.52 3.81
C PHE A 346 2.60 2.07 4.32
N GLN A 347 2.48 1.86 5.63
CA GLN A 347 2.76 0.58 6.31
C GLN A 347 1.80 -0.58 5.96
N PRO A 348 0.48 -0.39 5.68
CA PRO A 348 -0.39 -1.53 5.37
C PRO A 348 -0.31 -2.03 3.93
N THR A 349 0.49 -1.40 3.05
CA THR A 349 0.56 -1.78 1.63
C THR A 349 1.20 -3.16 1.39
N PHE A 350 1.86 -3.72 2.40
CA PHE A 350 2.39 -5.07 2.38
C PHE A 350 1.37 -6.13 2.81
N LEU A 351 0.20 -5.74 3.32
CA LEU A 351 -0.80 -6.69 3.82
C LEU A 351 -1.27 -7.68 2.74
N PRO A 352 -1.59 -7.26 1.49
CA PRO A 352 -1.93 -8.20 0.43
C PRO A 352 -0.76 -9.13 0.05
N VAL A 353 0.48 -8.71 0.27
CA VAL A 353 1.70 -9.46 -0.08
C VAL A 353 1.88 -10.67 0.82
N PHE A 354 1.90 -10.43 2.12
CA PHE A 354 2.17 -11.46 3.11
C PHE A 354 0.97 -12.39 3.29
N LEU A 355 -0.24 -11.85 3.18
CA LEU A 355 -1.45 -12.59 3.53
C LEU A 355 -1.92 -13.51 2.40
N PHE A 356 -1.60 -13.21 1.13
CA PHE A 356 -2.12 -13.94 -0.03
C PHE A 356 -1.03 -14.61 -0.88
N PHE A 357 0.00 -13.86 -1.30
CA PHE A 357 0.97 -14.38 -2.25
C PHE A 357 1.98 -15.35 -1.64
N LEU A 358 2.33 -15.18 -0.36
CA LEU A 358 3.24 -16.08 0.33
C LEU A 358 2.64 -17.49 0.52
N PRO A 359 1.39 -17.66 1.00
CA PRO A 359 0.73 -18.97 1.04
C PRO A 359 0.62 -19.65 -0.33
N LEU A 360 0.28 -18.90 -1.39
CA LEU A 360 0.21 -19.43 -2.76
C LEU A 360 1.57 -19.85 -3.32
N GLY A 361 2.59 -19.02 -3.12
CA GLY A 361 3.94 -19.34 -3.55
C GLY A 361 4.45 -20.61 -2.89
N ALA A 362 4.23 -20.75 -1.58
CA ALA A 362 4.53 -21.99 -0.87
C ALA A 362 3.75 -23.19 -1.44
N LEU A 363 2.46 -23.00 -1.76
CA LEU A 363 1.62 -24.03 -2.37
C LEU A 363 2.13 -24.54 -3.72
N PHE A 364 2.59 -23.64 -4.59
CA PHE A 364 3.14 -24.04 -5.90
C PHE A 364 4.55 -24.64 -5.81
N THR A 365 5.31 -24.24 -4.79
CA THR A 365 6.71 -24.65 -4.61
C THR A 365 6.83 -26.01 -3.91
N ALA A 366 5.97 -26.30 -2.94
CA ALA A 366 6.11 -27.49 -2.10
C ALA A 366 6.13 -28.83 -2.86
N PRO A 367 5.30 -29.05 -3.90
CA PRO A 367 5.33 -30.31 -4.66
C PRO A 367 6.63 -30.58 -5.40
N LEU A 368 7.41 -29.52 -5.72
CA LEU A 368 8.74 -29.67 -6.33
C LEU A 368 9.74 -30.31 -5.34
N PHE A 369 9.54 -30.12 -4.04
CA PHE A 369 10.39 -30.67 -2.98
C PHE A 369 9.77 -31.91 -2.32
N HIS A 370 8.79 -32.54 -2.95
CA HIS A 370 8.05 -33.69 -2.41
C HIS A 370 7.34 -33.38 -1.07
N VAL A 371 7.00 -32.12 -0.83
CA VAL A 371 6.29 -31.69 0.38
C VAL A 371 4.80 -31.58 0.06
N ASP A 372 3.99 -32.42 0.72
CA ASP A 372 2.54 -32.35 0.61
C ASP A 372 1.95 -31.37 1.63
N ILE A 373 1.27 -30.34 1.12
CA ILE A 373 0.57 -29.33 1.93
C ILE A 373 -0.82 -29.84 2.35
N GLY A 374 -1.39 -30.83 1.63
CA GLY A 374 -2.64 -31.50 1.96
C GLY A 374 -3.77 -30.51 2.31
N SER A 375 -4.28 -30.59 3.55
CA SER A 375 -5.42 -29.80 4.02
C SER A 375 -5.18 -28.28 4.11
N TRP A 376 -3.93 -27.82 4.15
CA TRP A 376 -3.64 -26.37 4.19
C TRP A 376 -3.95 -25.66 2.88
N SER A 377 -4.04 -26.39 1.77
CA SER A 377 -4.43 -25.85 0.46
C SER A 377 -5.84 -25.26 0.44
N TYR A 378 -6.73 -25.75 1.31
CA TYR A 378 -8.09 -25.22 1.45
C TYR A 378 -8.08 -23.78 1.99
N VAL A 379 -7.20 -23.49 2.95
CA VAL A 379 -7.02 -22.13 3.47
C VAL A 379 -6.54 -21.21 2.34
N THR A 380 -5.58 -21.68 1.53
CA THR A 380 -5.11 -20.93 0.37
C THR A 380 -6.23 -20.65 -0.64
N THR A 381 -7.11 -21.62 -0.91
CA THR A 381 -8.29 -21.43 -1.77
C THR A 381 -9.22 -20.34 -1.21
N TYR A 382 -9.46 -20.33 0.10
CA TYR A 382 -10.34 -19.31 0.71
C TYR A 382 -9.73 -17.91 0.71
N LEU A 383 -8.43 -17.81 1.02
CA LEU A 383 -7.70 -16.54 0.95
C LEU A 383 -7.66 -16.01 -0.49
N TYR A 384 -7.56 -16.91 -1.48
CA TYR A 384 -7.67 -16.57 -2.90
C TYR A 384 -9.03 -16.02 -3.27
N ALA A 385 -10.09 -16.72 -2.91
CA ALA A 385 -11.45 -16.28 -3.22
C ALA A 385 -11.74 -14.90 -2.61
N LEU A 386 -11.32 -14.64 -1.37
CA LEU A 386 -11.61 -13.38 -0.66
C LEU A 386 -10.75 -12.17 -1.07
N TYR A 387 -9.66 -12.38 -1.80
CA TYR A 387 -8.71 -11.32 -2.14
C TYR A 387 -9.36 -10.07 -2.77
N PRO A 388 -10.23 -10.18 -3.81
CA PRO A 388 -10.83 -9.02 -4.48
C PRO A 388 -11.84 -8.23 -3.64
N ALA A 389 -12.33 -8.83 -2.55
CA ALA A 389 -13.19 -8.15 -1.59
C ALA A 389 -12.36 -7.32 -0.59
N VAL A 390 -11.17 -7.79 -0.23
CA VAL A 390 -10.33 -7.17 0.81
C VAL A 390 -9.42 -6.08 0.25
N ASP A 391 -9.00 -6.17 -1.01
CA ASP A 391 -8.01 -5.27 -1.62
C ASP A 391 -8.38 -3.77 -1.72
N PRO A 392 -9.65 -3.32 -1.89
CA PRO A 392 -9.97 -1.88 -1.87
C PRO A 392 -9.90 -1.28 -0.46
N LEU A 393 -10.05 -2.09 0.59
CA LEU A 393 -10.22 -1.61 1.97
C LEU A 393 -8.99 -0.82 2.47
N PRO A 394 -7.74 -1.29 2.28
CA PRO A 394 -6.57 -0.50 2.64
C PRO A 394 -6.56 0.88 2.00
N ILE A 395 -6.87 1.00 0.70
CA ILE A 395 -6.87 2.29 0.00
C ILE A 395 -7.92 3.22 0.60
N MET A 396 -9.12 2.69 0.87
CA MET A 396 -10.24 3.43 1.43
C MET A 396 -9.95 3.96 2.84
N PHE A 397 -9.33 3.17 3.71
CA PHE A 397 -9.06 3.57 5.10
C PHE A 397 -7.73 4.32 5.29
N ILE A 398 -6.77 4.20 4.37
CA ILE A 398 -5.47 4.90 4.43
C ILE A 398 -5.59 6.35 3.94
N VAL A 399 -6.31 6.57 2.83
CA VAL A 399 -6.46 7.92 2.27
C VAL A 399 -7.47 8.68 3.12
N GLN A 400 -7.00 9.73 3.81
CA GLN A 400 -7.82 10.47 4.77
C GLN A 400 -9.11 11.01 4.12
N GLU A 401 -9.02 11.57 2.92
CA GLU A 401 -10.17 12.12 2.19
C GLU A 401 -11.20 11.03 1.83
N TYR A 402 -10.74 9.81 1.51
CA TYR A 402 -11.63 8.68 1.23
C TYR A 402 -12.27 8.15 2.49
N ARG A 403 -11.50 7.98 3.57
CA ARG A 403 -12.00 7.50 4.86
C ARG A 403 -13.07 8.43 5.43
N LEU A 404 -12.83 9.74 5.40
CA LEU A 404 -13.82 10.72 5.87
C LEU A 404 -15.10 10.68 5.04
N ALA A 405 -14.97 10.67 3.71
CA ALA A 405 -16.13 10.60 2.82
C ALA A 405 -16.87 9.26 2.89
N PHE A 406 -16.17 8.17 3.21
CA PHE A 406 -16.78 6.87 3.46
C PHE A 406 -17.64 6.91 4.71
N TYR A 407 -17.16 7.47 5.83
CA TYR A 407 -17.98 7.63 7.02
C TYR A 407 -19.20 8.55 6.78
N GLU A 408 -19.03 9.65 6.02
CA GLU A 408 -20.17 10.49 5.60
C GLU A 408 -21.24 9.70 4.82
N LEU A 409 -20.81 8.78 3.94
CA LEU A 409 -21.73 7.93 3.17
C LEU A 409 -22.56 7.03 4.11
N PHE A 410 -21.89 6.38 5.08
CA PHE A 410 -22.54 5.49 6.05
C PHE A 410 -23.44 6.23 7.06
N ASP A 411 -23.06 7.45 7.46
CA ASP A 411 -23.89 8.29 8.32
C ASP A 411 -25.15 8.77 7.56
N CYS A 412 -25.05 9.05 6.26
CA CYS A 412 -26.19 9.38 5.42
C CYS A 412 -27.18 8.21 5.31
N PHE A 413 -26.68 6.95 5.24
CA PHE A 413 -27.51 5.75 5.30
C PHE A 413 -28.16 5.52 6.68
N ARG A 414 -27.62 6.08 7.76
CA ARG A 414 -28.22 6.02 9.11
C ARG A 414 -29.19 7.18 9.41
N CYS A 415 -29.23 8.21 8.57
CA CYS A 415 -30.09 9.38 8.77
C CYS A 415 -31.38 9.31 7.93
N THR A 416 -32.35 8.52 8.39
CA THR A 416 -33.78 8.75 8.13
C THR A 416 -34.53 8.92 9.45
N VAL A 417 -34.38 10.08 10.09
CA VAL A 417 -35.48 10.84 10.71
C VAL A 417 -35.01 12.30 10.79
N PRO A 418 -35.61 13.25 10.06
CA PRO A 418 -35.36 14.66 10.32
C PRO A 418 -36.01 15.00 11.68
N ALA A 419 -35.19 15.30 12.69
CA ALA A 419 -35.70 15.93 13.90
C ALA A 419 -36.33 17.27 13.53
N ALA A 420 -37.60 17.46 13.87
CA ALA A 420 -38.34 18.69 13.66
C ALA A 420 -37.54 19.88 14.21
N LYS A 421 -37.43 20.95 13.41
CA LYS A 421 -36.95 22.24 13.90
C LYS A 421 -37.92 22.72 14.99
N VAL A 422 -37.44 22.79 16.23
CA VAL A 422 -38.07 23.62 17.26
C VAL A 422 -37.73 25.06 16.87
N GLU A 423 -38.73 25.81 16.42
CA GLU A 423 -38.63 27.26 16.27
C GLU A 423 -38.48 27.88 17.66
N ASP A 424 -37.36 28.58 17.86
CA ASP A 424 -37.06 29.32 19.07
C ASP A 424 -37.79 30.67 19.01
N ASN A 425 -38.97 30.74 19.64
CA ASN A 425 -39.84 31.93 19.72
C ASN A 425 -39.31 33.02 20.68
N SER A 426 -38.01 33.29 20.69
CA SER A 426 -37.39 34.22 21.64
C SER A 426 -37.12 35.64 21.10
N THR A 427 -37.61 35.99 19.91
CA THR A 427 -37.48 37.34 19.32
C THR A 427 -38.72 38.24 19.43
N MET A 428 -39.81 37.82 20.08
CA MET A 428 -41.07 38.58 20.09
C MET A 428 -41.29 39.54 21.29
N TYR A 429 -40.27 39.81 22.11
CA TYR A 429 -40.38 40.71 23.28
C TYR A 429 -39.29 41.79 23.34
N ARG A 430 -38.98 42.44 22.21
CA ARG A 430 -38.06 43.60 22.21
C ARG A 430 -38.59 44.90 21.63
N ASP A 431 -39.82 44.94 21.14
CA ASP A 431 -40.36 46.10 20.40
C ASP A 431 -41.58 46.78 21.06
N SER A 432 -41.76 46.67 22.38
CA SER A 432 -42.91 47.28 23.08
C SER A 432 -42.57 48.27 24.20
N GLU A 433 -41.34 48.79 24.27
CA GLU A 433 -40.97 49.86 25.24
C GLU A 433 -40.33 51.10 24.56
N ALA A 434 -40.78 51.44 23.35
CA ALA A 434 -40.36 52.67 22.68
C ALA A 434 -41.53 53.38 21.98
N VAL A 435 -42.50 53.87 22.75
CA VAL A 435 -43.35 55.04 22.42
C VAL A 435 -43.67 55.79 23.70
#